data_AF-A0AAV3YG40-F1
#
_entry.id   AF-A0AAV3YG40-F1
#
_cell.length_a   1.000
_cell.length_b   1.000
_cell.length_c   1.000
_cell.angle_alpha   90.00
_cell.angle_beta   90.00
_cell.angle_gamma   90.00
#
_symmetry.space_group_name_H-M   'P 1'
#
loop_
_entity.id
_entity.type
_entity.pdbx_description
1 polymer ?
#
loop_
_entity_poly.entity_id
_entity_poly.type
_entity_poly.pdbx_seq_one_letter_code
_entity_poly.pdbx_strand_id
1 'polypeptide(L)'
;MYRTVFAFLVLALAAAVATPRRGCSTPLSVEEFEDLYCNSTLVFKGRRTYSSSAVSRDRIGRWLIFGYSDFDADQVFKGSPEDPHDISVDRIWSQAEHRGQCRRHGFPDRADTFLVFASGTGPYQVETCRHSFPWDNCVPESFKSSLPLDC
;
A
#
# COMPACT_ATOMS: atom_id res chain seq x y z
N MET A 1 46.67 -48.11 -27.06
CA MET A 1 47.29 -46.87 -26.55
C MET A 1 46.22 -45.79 -26.49
N TYR A 2 46.16 -45.08 -25.37
CA TYR A 2 45.21 -44.06 -24.95
C TYR A 2 44.94 -42.94 -25.96
N ARG A 3 43.69 -42.43 -26.01
CA ARG A 3 43.37 -41.10 -25.43
C ARG A 3 41.93 -40.66 -25.73
N THR A 4 41.14 -40.67 -24.66
CA THR A 4 40.22 -39.63 -24.17
C THR A 4 40.23 -38.28 -24.92
N VAL A 5 39.06 -37.62 -25.02
CA VAL A 5 38.80 -36.19 -24.65
C VAL A 5 37.38 -35.81 -25.12
N PHE A 6 36.39 -35.86 -24.22
CA PHE A 6 35.77 -34.74 -23.46
C PHE A 6 34.39 -34.36 -24.01
N ALA A 7 33.36 -34.89 -23.36
CA ALA A 7 32.00 -34.37 -23.44
C ALA A 7 31.94 -33.03 -22.69
N PHE A 8 31.66 -31.94 -23.40
CA PHE A 8 31.34 -30.66 -22.77
C PHE A 8 29.85 -30.64 -22.41
N LEU A 9 29.57 -30.98 -21.15
CA LEU A 9 28.29 -30.79 -20.50
C LEU A 9 28.18 -29.29 -20.17
N VAL A 10 27.47 -28.53 -21.00
CA VAL A 10 27.17 -27.13 -20.72
C VAL A 10 26.02 -27.10 -19.70
N LEU A 11 26.38 -27.03 -18.42
CA LEU A 11 25.46 -26.74 -17.33
C LEU A 11 25.04 -25.27 -17.47
N ALA A 12 23.89 -25.01 -18.10
CA ALA A 12 23.27 -23.70 -18.04
C ALA A 12 22.74 -23.49 -16.61
N LEU A 13 23.55 -22.85 -15.75
CA LEU A 13 23.05 -22.31 -14.49
C LEU A 13 21.97 -21.28 -14.84
N ALA A 14 20.72 -21.65 -14.59
CA ALA A 14 19.63 -20.68 -14.49
C ALA A 14 19.92 -19.82 -13.25
N ALA A 15 20.66 -18.73 -13.43
CA ALA A 15 20.65 -17.63 -12.50
C ALA A 15 19.23 -17.09 -12.50
N ALA A 16 18.41 -17.52 -11.55
CA ALA A 16 17.19 -16.84 -11.20
C ALA A 16 17.60 -15.41 -10.85
N VAL A 17 17.42 -14.48 -11.78
CA VAL A 17 17.54 -13.05 -11.50
C VAL A 17 16.49 -12.79 -10.44
N ALA A 18 16.92 -12.76 -9.18
CA ALA A 18 16.11 -12.26 -8.08
C ALA A 18 15.86 -10.79 -8.41
N THR A 19 14.79 -10.52 -9.17
CA THR A 19 14.24 -9.19 -9.26
C THR A 19 14.07 -8.73 -7.82
N PRO A 20 14.68 -7.61 -7.41
CA PRO A 20 14.50 -7.11 -6.06
C PRO A 20 13.00 -7.03 -5.85
N ARG A 21 12.47 -7.86 -4.94
CA ARG A 21 11.08 -7.75 -4.50
C ARG A 21 10.93 -6.29 -4.11
N ARG A 22 10.10 -5.54 -4.84
CA ARG A 22 9.74 -4.17 -4.49
C ARG A 22 9.08 -4.27 -3.13
N GLY A 23 9.90 -4.15 -2.09
CA GLY A 23 9.55 -4.49 -0.74
C GLY A 23 8.53 -3.51 -0.21
N CYS A 24 7.70 -3.99 0.69
CA CYS A 24 6.77 -3.17 1.46
C CYS A 24 7.56 -2.09 2.17
N SER A 25 7.30 -0.84 1.81
CA SER A 25 7.93 0.30 2.48
C SER A 25 7.68 0.29 3.99
N THR A 26 6.55 -0.30 4.42
CA THR A 26 6.16 -0.47 5.81
C THR A 26 5.58 -1.88 6.03
N PRO A 27 6.39 -2.88 6.41
CA PRO A 27 5.86 -4.19 6.80
C PRO A 27 5.09 -4.06 8.12
N LEU A 28 3.91 -4.70 8.20
CA LEU A 28 3.09 -4.79 9.41
C LEU A 28 2.89 -6.25 9.81
N SER A 29 2.70 -6.49 11.11
CA SER A 29 2.21 -7.77 11.62
C SER A 29 0.73 -7.98 11.29
N VAL A 30 0.23 -9.22 11.44
CA VAL A 30 -1.20 -9.52 11.28
C VAL A 30 -2.04 -8.74 12.30
N GLU A 31 -1.60 -8.70 13.56
CA GLU A 31 -2.26 -7.95 14.64
C GLU A 31 -2.35 -6.45 14.31
N GLU A 32 -1.29 -5.85 13.76
CA GLU A 32 -1.31 -4.45 13.32
C GLU A 32 -2.31 -4.21 12.17
N PHE A 33 -2.51 -5.20 11.27
CA PHE A 33 -3.53 -5.11 10.22
C PHE A 33 -4.95 -5.25 10.78
N GLU A 34 -5.16 -6.14 11.76
CA GLU A 34 -6.44 -6.30 12.45
C GLU A 34 -6.82 -5.02 13.19
N ASP A 35 -5.87 -4.43 13.92
CA ASP A 35 -6.05 -3.13 14.57
C ASP A 35 -6.42 -2.03 13.58
N LEU A 36 -5.73 -1.94 12.43
CA LEU A 36 -6.08 -0.97 11.39
C LEU A 36 -7.48 -1.21 10.83
N TYR A 37 -7.85 -2.48 10.59
CA TYR A 37 -9.18 -2.84 10.09
C TYR A 37 -10.27 -2.43 11.07
N CYS A 38 -10.12 -2.75 12.35
CA CYS A 38 -11.12 -2.45 13.37
C CYS A 38 -11.30 -0.93 13.55
N ASN A 39 -10.22 -0.15 13.44
CA ASN A 39 -10.26 1.31 13.59
C ASN A 39 -10.68 2.08 12.33
N SER A 40 -10.76 1.43 11.17
CA SER A 40 -11.18 2.06 9.91
C SER A 40 -12.71 2.05 9.74
N THR A 41 -13.27 3.05 9.05
CA THR A 41 -14.71 3.03 8.68
C THR A 41 -14.93 2.37 7.32
N LEU A 42 -13.93 2.41 6.45
CA LEU A 42 -13.93 1.81 5.12
C LEU A 42 -12.64 0.98 4.92
N VAL A 43 -12.79 -0.24 4.46
CA VAL A 43 -11.66 -1.10 4.05
C VAL A 43 -11.99 -1.75 2.72
N PHE A 44 -11.12 -1.58 1.73
CA PHE A 44 -11.33 -2.12 0.40
C PHE A 44 -10.01 -2.51 -0.27
N LYS A 45 -10.10 -3.44 -1.23
CA LYS A 45 -9.07 -3.75 -2.21
C LYS A 45 -9.41 -3.02 -3.50
N GLY A 46 -8.46 -2.28 -4.06
CA GLY A 46 -8.71 -1.53 -5.29
C GLY A 46 -7.47 -1.02 -5.99
N ARG A 47 -7.69 -0.49 -7.19
CA ARG A 47 -6.67 0.10 -8.06
C ARG A 47 -6.73 1.61 -7.94
N ARG A 48 -5.56 2.25 -7.86
CA ARG A 48 -5.50 3.71 -7.86
C ARG A 48 -5.66 4.23 -9.29
N THR A 49 -6.65 5.07 -9.53
CA THR A 49 -6.95 5.67 -10.84
C THR A 49 -6.30 7.04 -11.00
N TYR A 50 -6.22 7.81 -9.91
CA TYR A 50 -5.65 9.15 -9.88
C TYR A 50 -4.89 9.44 -8.58
N SER A 51 -3.90 10.34 -8.65
CA SER A 51 -3.18 10.82 -7.48
C SER A 51 -2.63 12.22 -7.72
N SER A 52 -2.81 13.10 -6.74
CA SER A 52 -2.21 14.43 -6.77
C SER A 52 -1.70 14.84 -5.39
N SER A 53 -0.82 15.83 -5.34
CA SER A 53 -0.41 16.43 -4.07
C SER A 53 -0.24 17.93 -4.19
N ALA A 54 -0.50 18.63 -3.10
CA ALA A 54 -0.34 20.07 -2.97
C ALA A 54 0.39 20.41 -1.68
N VAL A 55 1.11 21.52 -1.67
CA VAL A 55 1.82 22.02 -0.49
C VAL A 55 1.24 23.39 -0.14
N SER A 56 0.89 23.60 1.12
CA SER A 56 0.40 24.88 1.64
C SER A 56 1.09 25.25 2.95
N ARG A 57 0.79 26.44 3.47
CA ARG A 57 1.16 26.86 4.83
C ARG A 57 -0.09 27.11 5.65
N ASP A 58 -0.09 26.66 6.90
CA ASP A 58 -1.14 27.00 7.85
C ASP A 58 -0.98 28.43 8.40
N ARG A 59 -1.93 28.85 9.25
CA ARG A 59 -1.98 30.20 9.83
C ARG A 59 -0.80 30.54 10.75
N ILE A 60 -0.09 29.54 11.27
CA ILE A 60 1.10 29.71 12.11
C ILE A 60 2.41 29.48 11.32
N GLY A 61 2.32 29.38 10.00
CA GLY A 61 3.46 29.26 9.10
C GLY A 61 4.02 27.84 8.96
N ARG A 62 3.36 26.80 9.49
CA ARG A 62 3.78 25.41 9.29
C ARG A 62 3.41 24.94 7.90
N TRP A 63 4.32 24.22 7.27
CA TRP A 63 4.07 23.57 5.98
C TRP A 63 3.13 22.37 6.16
N LEU A 64 2.04 22.38 5.39
CA LEU A 64 1.10 21.29 5.22
C LEU A 64 1.27 20.70 3.83
N ILE A 65 1.21 19.38 3.74
CA ILE A 65 1.16 18.67 2.47
C ILE A 65 -0.19 17.94 2.42
N PHE A 66 -0.88 18.13 1.30
CA PHE A 66 -2.13 17.49 0.96
C PHE A 66 -1.84 16.44 -0.09
N GLY A 67 -2.36 15.24 0.09
CA GLY A 67 -2.35 14.17 -0.88
C GLY A 67 -3.79 13.78 -1.15
N TYR A 68 -4.12 13.59 -2.41
CA TYR A 68 -5.43 13.16 -2.86
C TYR A 68 -5.24 11.95 -3.76
N SER A 69 -6.05 10.91 -3.61
CA SER A 69 -6.01 9.75 -4.50
C SER A 69 -7.39 9.13 -4.67
N ASP A 70 -7.71 8.80 -5.92
CA ASP A 70 -8.94 8.11 -6.27
C ASP A 70 -8.66 6.65 -6.53
N PHE A 71 -9.64 5.82 -6.19
CA PHE A 71 -9.60 4.39 -6.34
C PHE A 71 -10.84 3.84 -7.01
N ASP A 72 -10.60 2.82 -7.83
CA ASP A 72 -11.60 1.89 -8.32
C ASP A 72 -11.50 0.60 -7.48
N ALA A 73 -12.52 0.33 -6.66
CA ALA A 73 -12.52 -0.79 -5.73
C ALA A 73 -12.93 -2.09 -6.42
N ASP A 74 -12.03 -3.07 -6.40
CA ASP A 74 -12.31 -4.44 -6.82
C ASP A 74 -13.23 -5.16 -5.81
N GLN A 75 -13.04 -4.88 -4.51
CA GLN A 75 -13.77 -5.52 -3.42
C GLN A 75 -13.79 -4.64 -2.18
N VAL A 76 -14.96 -4.47 -1.56
CA VAL A 76 -15.12 -3.77 -0.28
C VAL A 76 -15.29 -4.80 0.84
N PHE A 77 -14.46 -4.74 1.88
CA PHE A 77 -14.50 -5.63 3.04
C PHE A 77 -15.23 -5.01 4.22
N LYS A 78 -15.16 -3.68 4.38
CA LYS A 78 -15.82 -2.92 5.45
C LYS A 78 -16.33 -1.60 4.91
N GLY A 79 -17.51 -1.18 5.39
CA GLY A 79 -18.17 0.06 4.97
C GLY A 79 -19.00 -0.10 3.70
N SER A 80 -19.64 0.98 3.27
CA SER A 80 -20.46 1.04 2.05
C SER A 80 -20.24 2.39 1.38
N PRO A 81 -19.26 2.51 0.48
CA PRO A 81 -19.06 3.76 -0.26
C PRO A 81 -20.26 4.05 -1.16
N GLU A 82 -20.49 5.33 -1.48
CA GLU A 82 -21.57 5.73 -2.38
C GLU A 82 -21.36 5.18 -3.79
N ASP A 83 -20.12 5.26 -4.30
CA ASP A 83 -19.69 4.65 -5.55
C ASP A 83 -18.37 3.88 -5.33
N PRO A 84 -18.34 2.54 -5.48
CA PRO A 84 -17.10 1.77 -5.35
C PRO A 84 -16.11 2.04 -6.49
N HIS A 85 -16.52 2.63 -7.62
CA HIS A 85 -15.65 2.95 -8.75
C HIS A 85 -15.01 4.34 -8.67
N ASP A 86 -15.39 5.14 -7.66
CA ASP A 86 -14.87 6.49 -7.43
C ASP A 86 -14.73 6.79 -5.93
N ILE A 87 -13.76 6.11 -5.30
CA ILE A 87 -13.46 6.32 -3.88
C ILE A 87 -12.31 7.30 -3.73
N SER A 88 -12.62 8.53 -3.32
CA SER A 88 -11.61 9.55 -3.00
C SER A 88 -11.08 9.40 -1.58
N VAL A 89 -9.75 9.38 -1.46
CA VAL A 89 -9.01 9.29 -0.21
C VAL A 89 -8.05 10.47 -0.07
N ASP A 90 -8.33 11.29 0.94
CA ASP A 90 -7.61 12.48 1.32
C ASP A 90 -6.60 12.22 2.43
N ARG A 91 -5.44 12.85 2.29
CA ARG A 91 -4.39 12.81 3.29
C ARG A 91 -3.87 14.22 3.54
N ILE A 92 -3.80 14.62 4.81
CA ILE A 92 -3.21 15.89 5.22
C ILE A 92 -2.13 15.58 6.25
N TRP A 93 -0.91 16.08 6.05
CA TRP A 93 0.16 15.92 7.04
C TRP A 93 1.06 17.14 7.13
N SER A 94 1.69 17.32 8.29
CA SER A 94 2.62 18.42 8.54
C SER A 94 4.06 18.01 8.24
N GLN A 95 4.90 18.98 7.87
CA GLN A 95 6.33 18.73 7.66
C GLN A 95 7.09 18.42 8.97
N ALA A 96 6.51 18.69 10.15
CA ALA A 96 7.11 18.35 11.44
C ALA A 96 7.01 16.84 11.74
N GLU A 97 5.89 16.21 11.35
CA GLU A 97 5.70 14.75 11.41
C GLU A 97 6.63 13.98 10.47
N HIS A 98 7.27 14.68 9.53
CA HIS A 98 8.21 14.12 8.57
C HIS A 98 9.48 13.51 9.20
N ARG A 99 9.74 13.76 10.50
CA ARG A 99 10.80 13.09 11.25
C ARG A 99 10.43 11.67 11.72
N GLY A 100 9.15 11.30 11.68
CA GLY A 100 8.66 9.96 12.06
C GLY A 100 8.07 9.21 10.86
N GLN A 101 8.83 8.27 10.32
CA GLN A 101 8.38 7.11 9.52
C GLN A 101 7.72 7.34 8.14
N CYS A 102 7.07 8.47 7.84
CA CYS A 102 6.46 8.70 6.53
C CYS A 102 7.27 9.70 5.68
N ARG A 103 8.28 9.21 4.94
CA ARG A 103 9.09 10.08 4.08
C ARG A 103 8.34 10.47 2.79
N ARG A 104 7.80 11.69 2.77
CA ARG A 104 7.61 12.66 1.64
C ARG A 104 6.97 12.25 0.31
N HIS A 105 6.62 11.00 0.08
CA HIS A 105 6.09 10.59 -1.21
C HIS A 105 4.70 9.99 -1.03
N GLY A 106 3.78 10.37 -1.92
CA GLY A 106 2.54 9.61 -2.12
C GLY A 106 2.89 8.15 -2.31
N PHE A 107 2.02 7.23 -1.84
CA PHE A 107 2.13 5.77 -1.97
C PHE A 107 3.52 5.30 -2.41
N PRO A 108 4.49 5.18 -1.48
CA PRO A 108 5.88 4.85 -1.83
C PRO A 108 5.98 3.53 -2.60
N ASP A 109 4.99 2.66 -2.41
CA ASP A 109 4.90 1.37 -3.04
C ASP A 109 4.15 1.45 -4.39
N ARG A 110 4.80 0.90 -5.43
CA ARG A 110 4.18 0.72 -6.75
C ARG A 110 3.57 -0.68 -6.82
N ALA A 111 2.25 -0.73 -6.83
CA ALA A 111 1.47 -1.94 -7.04
C ALA A 111 0.26 -1.63 -7.93
N ASP A 112 -0.27 -2.67 -8.58
CA ASP A 112 -1.48 -2.53 -9.39
C ASP A 112 -2.72 -2.42 -8.48
N THR A 113 -2.72 -3.21 -7.41
CA THR A 113 -3.82 -3.27 -6.44
C THR A 113 -3.30 -3.07 -5.01
N PHE A 114 -4.07 -2.33 -4.23
CA PHE A 114 -3.78 -2.01 -2.83
C PHE A 114 -4.93 -2.47 -1.94
N LEU A 115 -4.61 -2.91 -0.72
CA LEU A 115 -5.53 -2.88 0.41
C LEU A 115 -5.49 -1.48 1.00
N VAL A 116 -6.64 -0.82 1.12
CA VAL A 116 -6.77 0.55 1.62
C VAL A 116 -7.64 0.56 2.86
N PHE A 117 -7.17 1.26 3.88
CA PHE A 117 -7.81 1.52 5.16
C PHE A 117 -8.11 3.01 5.24
N ALA A 118 -9.37 3.40 5.37
CA ALA A 118 -9.76 4.80 5.43
C ALA A 118 -10.86 5.05 6.48
N SER A 119 -10.89 6.28 6.98
CA SER A 119 -11.81 6.71 8.04
C SER A 119 -12.62 7.93 7.61
N GLY A 120 -13.80 8.13 8.21
CA GLY A 120 -14.71 9.24 7.91
C GLY A 120 -15.93 8.85 7.09
N THR A 121 -16.73 9.86 6.73
CA THR A 121 -18.00 9.74 5.99
C THR A 121 -17.99 10.73 4.83
N GLY A 122 -17.31 10.35 3.73
CA GLY A 122 -17.00 11.21 2.57
C GLY A 122 -15.93 12.26 2.86
N PRO A 123 -15.31 12.85 1.81
CA PRO A 123 -14.11 12.23 1.24
C PRO A 123 -13.29 11.52 2.33
N TYR A 124 -13.00 10.23 2.12
CA TYR A 124 -12.38 9.43 3.17
C TYR A 124 -11.02 9.98 3.54
N GLN A 125 -10.69 9.99 4.82
CA GLN A 125 -9.44 10.53 5.32
C GLN A 125 -8.54 9.41 5.82
N VAL A 126 -7.24 9.61 5.65
CA VAL A 126 -6.22 8.69 6.16
C VAL A 126 -5.20 9.45 6.99
N GLU A 127 -4.86 8.88 8.15
CA GLU A 127 -4.04 9.59 9.14
C GLU A 127 -2.54 9.61 8.79
N THR A 128 -2.01 8.65 8.02
CA THR A 128 -0.56 8.58 7.75
C THR A 128 -0.22 7.81 6.46
N CYS A 129 1.03 7.37 6.27
CA CYS A 129 1.45 6.45 5.18
C CYS A 129 1.05 4.99 5.41
N ARG A 130 0.49 4.62 6.58
CA ARG A 130 0.04 3.27 6.93
C ARG A 130 -1.45 3.05 6.61
N HIS A 131 -1.89 3.50 5.45
CA HIS A 131 -3.30 3.40 5.05
C HIS A 131 -3.50 2.58 3.79
N SER A 132 -2.40 2.19 3.12
CA SER A 132 -2.47 1.49 1.86
C SER A 132 -1.27 0.59 1.68
N PHE A 133 -1.54 -0.65 1.28
CA PHE A 133 -0.53 -1.70 1.23
C PHE A 133 -0.69 -2.49 -0.07
N PRO A 134 0.38 -2.71 -0.84
CA PRO A 134 0.36 -3.62 -1.98
C PRO A 134 -0.30 -4.95 -1.64
N TRP A 135 -1.40 -5.29 -2.32
CA TRP A 135 -2.18 -6.48 -2.00
C TRP A 135 -1.34 -7.75 -2.04
N ASP A 136 -0.58 -7.97 -3.11
CA ASP A 136 0.12 -9.24 -3.33
C ASP A 136 1.37 -9.40 -2.46
N ASN A 137 2.07 -8.31 -2.17
CA ASN A 137 3.40 -8.37 -1.57
C ASN A 137 3.45 -7.98 -0.10
N CYS A 138 2.44 -7.26 0.41
CA CYS A 138 2.49 -6.63 1.74
C CYS A 138 1.41 -7.06 2.69
N VAL A 139 0.32 -7.64 2.20
CA VAL A 139 -0.74 -8.16 3.03
C VAL A 139 -0.48 -9.66 3.26
N PRO A 140 -0.29 -10.12 4.51
CA PRO A 140 -0.09 -11.54 4.80
C PRO A 140 -1.29 -12.39 4.36
N GLU A 141 -1.04 -13.57 3.78
CA GLU A 141 -2.11 -14.49 3.36
C GLU A 141 -3.04 -14.90 4.50
N SER A 142 -2.51 -15.03 5.72
CA SER A 142 -3.31 -15.31 6.92
C SER A 142 -4.33 -14.20 7.20
N PHE A 143 -3.95 -12.94 7.00
CA PHE A 143 -4.85 -11.80 7.14
C PHE A 143 -5.84 -11.71 5.98
N LYS A 144 -5.39 -11.93 4.73
CA LYS A 144 -6.30 -11.96 3.56
C LYS A 144 -7.43 -12.98 3.76
N SER A 145 -7.09 -14.13 4.33
CA SER A 145 -8.03 -15.24 4.54
C SER A 145 -9.01 -15.00 5.69
N SER A 146 -8.74 -14.04 6.59
CA SER A 146 -9.63 -13.69 7.69
C SER A 146 -10.61 -12.57 7.35
N LEU A 147 -10.45 -11.88 6.20
CA LEU A 147 -11.36 -10.83 5.77
C LEU A 147 -12.73 -11.40 5.30
N PRO A 148 -13.86 -10.75 5.64
CA PRO A 148 -13.99 -9.59 6.54
C PRO A 148 -13.86 -9.98 8.02
N LEU A 149 -13.25 -9.11 8.83
CA LEU A 149 -13.15 -9.31 10.28
C LEU A 149 -14.41 -8.86 11.00
N ASP A 150 -14.65 -9.48 12.16
CA ASP A 150 -15.63 -9.04 13.15
C ASP A 150 -14.91 -8.21 14.23
N CYS A 151 -15.25 -6.92 14.27
CA CYS A 151 -14.87 -5.94 15.27
C CYS A 151 -16.16 -5.17 15.63
#